data_AF-A0A7X4Y2F6-F1
#
_entry.id   AF-A0A7X4Y2F6-F1
#
_cell.length_a   1.000
_cell.length_b   1.000
_cell.length_c   1.000
_cell.angle_alpha   90.00
_cell.angle_beta   90.00
_cell.angle_gamma   90.00
#
_symmetry.space_group_name_H-M   'P 1'
#
loop_
_entity.id
_entity.type
_entity.pdbx_description
1 polymer ?
#
loop_
_entity_poly.entity_id
_entity_poly.type
_entity_poly.pdbx_seq_one_letter_code
_entity_poly.pdbx_strand_id
1 'polypeptide(L)'
;MQGDLESLKKDFKKFLGNKGRKITKRRLEIIDMIAKYGERFEIEDLVQWINSQNKNVASRSTIYKTVQLLREFGAIREVMKLNDRTIYELALEKQHHESKCMEGELENLKRDFERFLKNKGGKITKGRFEIIDMIANYRAHFEIEDLVRWISSQNKNVASRSTIYRTVRLLQEFGAIREVIKLNNRTIYEFVVGKQHHEHLICVECGKIIEFNKEEIEQLQEKVCEEYDFTPINHRLEIFGICSDCREKRRENRVG
;
A
#
# COMPACT_ATOMS: atom_id res chain seq x y z
N MET A 1 11.93 -3.48 14.72
CA MET A 1 11.76 -4.95 14.75
C MET A 1 11.21 -5.57 16.06
N GLN A 2 11.96 -5.73 17.16
CA GLN A 2 11.44 -6.50 18.32
C GLN A 2 10.37 -5.73 19.12
N GLY A 3 10.44 -4.40 19.14
CA GLY A 3 9.40 -3.52 19.72
C GLY A 3 8.09 -3.52 18.90
N ASP A 4 8.19 -3.48 17.57
CA ASP A 4 7.04 -3.43 16.66
C ASP A 4 6.24 -4.74 16.66
N LEU A 5 6.94 -5.86 16.85
CA LEU A 5 6.31 -7.18 16.97
C LEU A 5 5.48 -7.31 18.25
N GLU A 6 5.95 -6.78 19.38
CA GLU A 6 5.17 -6.79 20.63
C GLU A 6 3.97 -5.84 20.56
N SER A 7 4.12 -4.68 19.89
CA SER A 7 3.01 -3.79 19.59
C SER A 7 1.95 -4.48 18.73
N LEU A 8 2.37 -5.14 17.64
CA LEU A 8 1.49 -5.93 16.78
C LEU A 8 0.68 -6.96 17.59
N LYS A 9 1.34 -7.73 18.45
CA LYS A 9 0.66 -8.75 19.27
C LYS A 9 -0.38 -8.14 20.20
N LYS A 10 -0.09 -6.98 20.81
CA LYS A 10 -1.01 -6.26 21.69
C LYS A 10 -2.26 -5.80 20.95
N ASP A 11 -2.07 -5.17 19.78
CA ASP A 11 -3.19 -4.64 19.00
C ASP A 11 -4.02 -5.75 18.36
N PHE A 12 -3.37 -6.81 17.89
CA PHE A 12 -4.06 -7.99 17.37
C PHE A 12 -4.89 -8.69 18.46
N LYS A 13 -4.40 -8.74 19.71
CA LYS A 13 -5.17 -9.25 20.85
C LYS A 13 -6.44 -8.42 21.10
N LYS A 14 -6.36 -7.09 21.00
CA LYS A 14 -7.50 -6.18 21.13
C LYS A 14 -8.52 -6.39 19.99
N PHE A 15 -8.04 -6.50 18.74
CA PHE A 15 -8.87 -6.80 17.57
C PHE A 15 -9.68 -8.10 17.73
N LEU A 16 -9.04 -9.17 18.20
CA LEU A 16 -9.74 -10.43 18.46
C LEU A 16 -10.78 -10.28 19.57
N GLY A 17 -10.46 -9.53 20.64
CA GLY A 17 -11.38 -9.23 21.73
C GLY A 17 -12.67 -8.56 21.25
N ASN A 18 -12.56 -7.56 20.37
CA ASN A 18 -13.70 -6.88 19.75
C ASN A 18 -14.59 -7.82 18.90
N LYS A 19 -14.03 -8.93 18.41
CA LYS A 19 -14.76 -9.99 17.69
C LYS A 19 -15.26 -11.13 18.60
N GLY A 20 -15.19 -10.95 19.93
CA GLY A 20 -15.57 -11.99 20.90
C GLY A 20 -14.64 -13.20 20.94
N ARG A 21 -13.39 -13.06 20.45
CA ARG A 21 -12.41 -14.14 20.35
C ARG A 21 -11.22 -13.88 21.27
N LYS A 22 -10.71 -14.93 21.92
CA LYS A 22 -9.45 -14.86 22.67
C LYS A 22 -8.26 -15.19 21.75
N ILE A 23 -7.16 -14.47 21.93
CA ILE A 23 -5.89 -14.86 21.31
C ILE A 23 -5.35 -16.11 22.01
N THR A 24 -4.87 -17.08 21.25
CA THR A 24 -4.29 -18.32 21.78
C THR A 24 -2.77 -18.24 21.73
N LYS A 25 -2.09 -18.97 22.61
CA LYS A 25 -0.62 -19.12 22.59
C LYS A 25 -0.12 -19.54 21.19
N ARG A 26 -0.85 -20.45 20.56
CA ARG A 26 -0.63 -20.94 19.18
C ARG A 26 -0.59 -19.82 18.14
N ARG A 27 -1.47 -18.82 18.24
CA ARG A 27 -1.51 -17.68 17.29
C ARG A 27 -0.35 -16.71 17.52
N LEU A 28 0.03 -16.50 18.77
CA LEU A 28 1.21 -15.68 19.11
C LEU A 28 2.48 -16.30 18.53
N GLU A 29 2.63 -17.62 18.68
CA GLU A 29 3.75 -18.38 18.09
C GLU A 29 3.78 -18.23 16.56
N ILE A 30 2.63 -18.36 15.87
CA ILE A 30 2.55 -18.14 14.42
C ILE A 30 2.98 -16.72 14.02
N ILE A 31 2.58 -15.69 14.78
CA ILE A 31 2.98 -14.29 14.53
C ILE A 31 4.49 -14.11 14.68
N ASP A 32 5.07 -14.65 15.75
CA ASP A 32 6.52 -14.65 15.97
C ASP A 32 7.29 -15.29 14.83
N MET A 33 6.72 -16.33 14.25
CA MET A 33 7.37 -17.10 13.20
C MET A 33 7.25 -16.42 11.85
N ILE A 34 6.09 -15.85 11.54
CA ILE A 34 5.90 -15.01 10.35
C ILE A 34 6.93 -13.87 10.37
N ALA A 35 7.13 -13.22 11.53
CA ALA A 35 8.13 -12.18 11.72
C ALA A 35 9.58 -12.63 11.49
N LYS A 36 9.88 -13.91 11.74
CA LYS A 36 11.23 -14.49 11.57
C LYS A 36 11.48 -15.06 10.18
N TYR A 37 10.44 -15.49 9.47
CA TYR A 37 10.57 -16.16 8.18
C TYR A 37 11.00 -15.18 7.07
N GLY A 38 10.54 -13.94 7.11
CA GLY A 38 10.93 -12.88 6.18
C GLY A 38 9.75 -12.01 5.74
N GLU A 39 10.02 -10.98 4.94
CA GLU A 39 9.02 -10.01 4.48
C GLU A 39 7.91 -10.66 3.64
N ARG A 40 8.22 -11.73 2.89
CA ARG A 40 7.25 -12.46 2.04
C ARG A 40 7.29 -13.95 2.31
N PHE A 41 6.12 -14.60 2.28
CA PHE A 41 5.99 -16.03 2.55
C PHE A 41 4.74 -16.63 1.89
N GLU A 42 4.79 -17.90 1.53
CA GLU A 42 3.61 -18.73 1.28
C GLU A 42 3.17 -19.46 2.56
N ILE A 43 1.92 -19.94 2.58
CA ILE A 43 1.48 -20.78 3.70
C ILE A 43 2.26 -22.09 3.75
N GLU A 44 2.67 -22.63 2.59
CA GLU A 44 3.49 -23.84 2.52
C GLU A 44 4.86 -23.66 3.14
N ASP A 45 5.46 -22.50 2.92
CA ASP A 45 6.75 -22.12 3.49
C ASP A 45 6.71 -22.13 5.02
N LEU A 46 5.65 -21.54 5.60
CA LEU A 46 5.43 -21.56 7.03
C LEU A 46 5.19 -22.98 7.55
N VAL A 47 4.43 -23.81 6.82
CA VAL A 47 4.17 -25.21 7.19
C VAL A 47 5.47 -26.03 7.19
N GLN A 48 6.28 -25.90 6.15
CA GLN A 48 7.56 -26.60 6.03
C GLN A 48 8.54 -26.17 7.12
N TRP A 49 8.62 -24.87 7.39
CA TRP A 49 9.46 -24.32 8.46
C TRP A 49 8.99 -24.77 9.85
N ILE A 50 7.68 -24.85 10.10
CA ILE A 50 7.13 -25.39 11.37
C ILE A 50 7.56 -26.84 11.57
N ASN A 51 7.40 -27.65 10.53
CA ASN A 51 7.70 -29.07 10.58
C ASN A 51 9.21 -29.30 10.78
N SER A 52 10.08 -28.47 10.19
CA SER A 52 11.53 -28.59 10.34
C SER A 52 12.04 -28.27 11.75
N GLN A 53 11.29 -27.51 12.53
CA GLN A 53 11.63 -27.17 13.91
C GLN A 53 11.21 -28.25 14.92
N ASN A 54 10.73 -29.43 14.46
CA ASN A 54 10.22 -30.56 15.27
C ASN A 54 9.22 -30.14 16.35
N LYS A 55 8.50 -29.07 16.03
CA LYS A 55 7.63 -28.34 16.93
C LYS A 55 6.21 -28.68 16.51
N ASN A 56 5.49 -29.40 17.36
CA ASN A 56 4.08 -29.76 17.13
C ASN A 56 3.18 -28.52 17.27
N VAL A 57 3.41 -27.48 16.44
CA VAL A 57 3.16 -26.06 16.77
C VAL A 57 2.02 -25.40 16.00
N ALA A 58 1.53 -25.93 14.87
CA ALA A 58 0.22 -25.57 14.32
C ALA A 58 -0.23 -26.53 13.22
N SER A 59 -1.54 -26.80 13.11
CA SER A 59 -2.07 -27.47 11.90
C SER A 59 -2.10 -26.47 10.73
N ARG A 60 -2.06 -26.97 9.50
CA ARG A 60 -2.22 -26.17 8.28
C ARG A 60 -3.46 -25.27 8.33
N SER A 61 -4.57 -25.78 8.86
CA SER A 61 -5.81 -25.02 9.05
C SER A 61 -5.64 -23.88 10.06
N THR A 62 -4.89 -24.10 11.14
CA THR A 62 -4.61 -23.06 12.14
C THR A 62 -3.73 -21.95 11.56
N ILE A 63 -2.71 -22.31 10.77
CA ILE A 63 -1.83 -21.34 10.09
C ILE A 63 -2.66 -20.49 9.13
N TYR A 64 -3.43 -21.14 8.25
CA TYR A 64 -4.31 -20.45 7.31
C TYR A 64 -5.28 -19.48 8.00
N LYS A 65 -6.01 -19.95 9.03
CA LYS A 65 -6.94 -19.10 9.79
C LYS A 65 -6.24 -17.94 10.48
N THR A 66 -5.00 -18.12 10.93
CA THR A 66 -4.23 -17.06 11.59
C THR A 66 -3.76 -16.03 10.58
N VAL A 67 -3.24 -16.46 9.42
CA VAL A 67 -2.87 -15.57 8.31
C VAL A 67 -4.09 -14.77 7.81
N GLN A 68 -5.27 -15.39 7.68
CA GLN A 68 -6.49 -14.66 7.31
C GLN A 68 -6.90 -13.63 8.37
N LEU A 69 -6.82 -13.96 9.66
CA LEU A 69 -7.10 -12.99 10.72
C LEU A 69 -6.10 -11.83 10.74
N LEU A 70 -4.82 -12.11 10.50
CA LEU A 70 -3.80 -11.07 10.39
C LEU A 70 -3.99 -10.19 9.15
N ARG A 71 -4.52 -10.75 8.07
CA ARG A 71 -4.94 -10.00 6.89
C ARG A 71 -6.17 -9.13 7.15
N GLU A 72 -7.19 -9.66 7.81
CA GLU A 72 -8.34 -8.86 8.26
C GLU A 72 -7.93 -7.74 9.22
N PHE A 73 -6.92 -8.00 10.05
CA PHE A 73 -6.32 -7.02 10.94
C PHE A 73 -5.42 -6.00 10.22
N GLY A 74 -5.00 -6.28 8.98
CA GLY A 74 -4.15 -5.40 8.19
C GLY A 74 -2.65 -5.55 8.43
N ALA A 75 -2.21 -6.55 9.20
CA ALA A 75 -0.79 -6.84 9.43
C ALA A 75 -0.15 -7.64 8.28
N ILE A 76 -0.96 -8.24 7.41
CA ILE A 76 -0.50 -9.07 6.30
C ILE A 76 -1.31 -8.71 5.07
N ARG A 77 -0.65 -8.59 3.91
CA ARG A 77 -1.33 -8.37 2.63
C ARG A 77 -1.08 -9.52 1.68
N GLU A 78 -2.10 -9.81 0.87
CA GLU A 78 -1.97 -10.70 -0.28
C GLU A 78 -1.27 -9.92 -1.39
N VAL A 79 -0.08 -10.36 -1.79
CA VAL A 79 0.74 -9.67 -2.81
C VAL A 79 0.60 -10.32 -4.17
N MET A 80 0.41 -11.64 -4.19
CA MET A 80 0.25 -12.39 -5.43
C MET A 80 -0.57 -13.64 -5.19
N LYS A 81 -1.43 -13.96 -6.15
CA LYS A 81 -2.11 -15.25 -6.24
C LYS A 81 -1.83 -15.87 -7.61
N LEU A 82 -1.23 -17.06 -7.61
CA LEU A 82 -0.91 -17.82 -8.82
C LEU A 82 -1.41 -19.26 -8.62
N ASN A 83 -2.46 -19.64 -9.36
CA ASN A 83 -3.16 -20.91 -9.18
C ASN A 83 -3.57 -21.12 -7.71
N ASP A 84 -3.15 -22.22 -7.09
CA ASP A 84 -3.44 -22.57 -5.69
C ASP A 84 -2.44 -21.97 -4.67
N ARG A 85 -1.48 -21.16 -5.13
CA ARG A 85 -0.47 -20.53 -4.28
C ARG A 85 -0.78 -19.06 -4.04
N THR A 86 -0.56 -18.61 -2.81
CA THR A 86 -0.77 -17.22 -2.40
C THR A 86 0.46 -16.75 -1.63
N ILE A 87 1.09 -15.70 -2.15
CA ILE A 87 2.22 -15.04 -1.49
C ILE A 87 1.66 -13.92 -0.63
N TYR A 88 1.96 -14.01 0.65
CA TYR A 88 1.64 -13.02 1.65
C TYR A 88 2.88 -12.19 1.95
N GLU A 89 2.69 -10.93 2.29
CA GLU A 89 3.75 -10.06 2.78
C GLU A 89 3.37 -9.54 4.16
N LEU A 90 4.32 -9.69 5.07
CA LEU A 90 4.22 -9.21 6.43
C LEU A 90 4.48 -7.70 6.43
N ALA A 91 3.45 -6.92 6.72
CA ALA A 91 3.53 -5.48 6.80
C ALA A 91 3.94 -5.04 8.22
N LEU A 92 5.09 -5.55 8.72
CA LEU A 92 5.54 -5.30 10.10
C LEU A 92 6.10 -3.89 10.33
N GLU A 93 6.55 -3.20 9.29
CA GLU A 93 6.86 -1.76 9.29
C GLU A 93 6.43 -1.26 7.88
N LYS A 94 5.55 -0.29 7.66
CA LYS A 94 5.38 1.02 8.29
C LYS A 94 3.91 1.28 8.68
N GLN A 95 3.47 0.90 9.87
CA GLN A 95 2.45 1.70 10.55
C GLN A 95 3.20 2.86 11.22
N HIS A 96 3.27 4.00 10.50
CA HIS A 96 3.90 5.29 10.84
C HIS A 96 5.12 5.74 10.01
N HIS A 97 5.04 5.64 8.68
CA HIS A 97 5.53 6.67 7.75
C HIS A 97 4.93 6.31 6.37
N GLU A 98 3.91 6.90 5.75
CA GLU A 98 3.07 8.07 5.93
C GLU A 98 1.80 7.74 5.12
N SER A 99 0.66 7.51 5.77
CA SER A 99 -0.66 7.49 5.11
C SER A 99 -1.82 7.69 6.10
N LYS A 100 -1.52 8.18 7.32
CA LYS A 100 -2.43 9.16 7.90
C LYS A 100 -1.91 10.45 7.29
N CYS A 101 -2.57 11.03 6.29
CA CYS A 101 -2.42 12.48 6.14
C CYS A 101 -2.59 13.02 7.55
N MET A 102 -1.59 13.72 8.09
CA MET A 102 -1.71 14.28 9.43
C MET A 102 -3.08 14.95 9.47
N GLU A 103 -3.87 14.72 10.52
CA GLU A 103 -5.29 15.11 10.52
C GLU A 103 -5.46 16.60 10.13
N GLY A 104 -4.45 17.42 10.45
CA GLY A 104 -4.31 18.80 9.97
C GLY A 104 -3.91 19.01 8.49
N GLU A 105 -3.05 18.18 7.89
CA GLU A 105 -2.73 18.25 6.45
C GLU A 105 -3.92 17.88 5.58
N LEU A 106 -4.69 16.86 5.96
CA LEU A 106 -5.90 16.49 5.24
C LEU A 106 -6.96 17.58 5.32
N GLU A 107 -7.10 18.21 6.48
CA GLU A 107 -8.04 19.32 6.67
C GLU A 107 -7.60 20.57 5.90
N ASN A 108 -6.31 20.89 5.89
CA ASN A 108 -5.74 21.96 5.06
C ASN A 108 -6.00 21.68 3.57
N LEU A 109 -5.75 20.46 3.12
CA LEU A 109 -6.03 20.03 1.75
C LEU A 109 -7.50 20.23 1.41
N LYS A 110 -8.42 19.79 2.27
CA LYS A 110 -9.87 19.93 2.07
C LYS A 110 -10.27 21.40 1.95
N ARG A 111 -9.73 22.27 2.80
CA ARG A 111 -9.97 23.72 2.76
C ARG A 111 -9.45 24.36 1.47
N ASP A 112 -8.24 24.01 1.07
CA ASP A 112 -7.61 24.57 -0.14
C ASP A 112 -8.27 24.03 -1.41
N PHE A 113 -8.68 22.76 -1.39
CA PHE A 113 -9.48 22.15 -2.45
C PHE A 113 -10.87 22.78 -2.57
N GLU A 114 -11.52 23.10 -1.45
CA GLU A 114 -12.79 23.85 -1.47
C GLU A 114 -12.60 25.22 -2.15
N ARG A 115 -11.52 25.93 -1.82
CA ARG A 115 -11.19 27.23 -2.45
C ARG A 115 -10.93 27.06 -3.95
N PHE A 116 -10.18 26.04 -4.35
CA PHE A 116 -9.95 25.69 -5.74
C PHE A 116 -11.26 25.45 -6.50
N LEU A 117 -12.19 24.69 -5.92
CA LEU A 117 -13.50 24.45 -6.55
C LEU A 117 -14.34 25.72 -6.66
N LYS A 118 -14.35 26.59 -5.63
CA LYS A 118 -15.06 27.88 -5.67
C LYS A 118 -14.54 28.76 -6.81
N ASN A 119 -13.22 28.82 -7.00
CA ASN A 119 -12.61 29.58 -8.10
C ASN A 119 -12.97 29.04 -9.48
N LYS A 120 -13.26 27.74 -9.61
CA LYS A 120 -13.77 27.13 -10.84
C LYS A 120 -15.31 27.24 -11.03
N GLY A 121 -16.00 27.97 -10.15
CA GLY A 121 -17.47 28.08 -10.17
C GLY A 121 -18.21 26.81 -9.71
N GLY A 122 -17.49 25.86 -9.13
CA GLY A 122 -18.05 24.64 -8.56
C GLY A 122 -18.39 24.78 -7.07
N LYS A 123 -19.21 23.86 -6.55
CA LYS A 123 -19.41 23.69 -5.10
C LYS A 123 -18.81 22.36 -4.65
N ILE A 124 -18.18 22.36 -3.47
CA ILE A 124 -17.84 21.12 -2.78
C ILE A 124 -19.11 20.54 -2.17
N THR A 125 -19.24 19.20 -2.18
CA THR A 125 -20.38 18.50 -1.57
C THR A 125 -19.86 17.57 -0.48
N LYS A 126 -20.73 17.20 0.48
CA LYS A 126 -20.37 16.23 1.54
C LYS A 126 -19.77 14.93 0.97
N GLY A 127 -20.36 14.42 -0.11
CA GLY A 127 -19.85 13.22 -0.80
C GLY A 127 -18.44 13.40 -1.39
N ARG A 128 -18.02 14.61 -1.79
CA ARG A 128 -16.64 14.84 -2.24
C ARG A 128 -15.64 14.80 -1.09
N PHE A 129 -16.00 15.34 0.09
CA PHE A 129 -15.15 15.22 1.27
C PHE A 129 -15.02 13.77 1.74
N GLU A 130 -16.12 13.02 1.74
CA GLU A 130 -16.10 11.59 2.06
C GLU A 130 -15.21 10.82 1.08
N ILE A 131 -15.25 11.13 -0.23
CA ILE A 131 -14.33 10.52 -1.20
C ILE A 131 -12.86 10.85 -0.88
N ILE A 132 -12.54 12.10 -0.51
CA ILE A 132 -11.18 12.50 -0.15
C ILE A 132 -10.70 11.71 1.07
N ASP A 133 -11.53 11.60 2.11
CA ASP A 133 -11.24 10.80 3.31
C ASP A 133 -10.99 9.33 2.96
N MET A 134 -11.82 8.78 2.07
CA MET A 134 -11.69 7.41 1.62
C MET A 134 -10.41 7.18 0.81
N ILE A 135 -10.04 8.10 -0.08
CA ILE A 135 -8.79 8.01 -0.86
C ILE A 135 -7.58 8.07 0.08
N ALA A 136 -7.58 9.00 1.05
CA ALA A 136 -6.51 9.15 2.02
C ALA A 136 -6.28 7.87 2.86
N ASN A 137 -7.33 7.08 3.09
CA ASN A 137 -7.27 5.82 3.84
C ASN A 137 -7.17 4.55 2.97
N TYR A 138 -7.10 4.67 1.64
CA TYR A 138 -7.16 3.51 0.74
C TYR A 138 -5.79 2.83 0.55
N ARG A 139 -4.99 3.36 -0.38
CA ARG A 139 -3.68 2.84 -0.79
C ARG A 139 -2.85 3.99 -1.34
N ALA A 140 -1.53 3.92 -1.13
CA ALA A 140 -0.57 4.87 -1.68
C ALA A 140 -0.64 4.98 -3.22
N HIS A 141 -0.83 3.83 -3.87
CA HIS A 141 -0.89 3.66 -5.32
C HIS A 141 -2.15 2.88 -5.70
N PHE A 142 -2.93 3.36 -6.67
CA PHE A 142 -4.20 2.73 -7.05
C PHE A 142 -4.62 2.99 -8.50
N GLU A 143 -5.36 2.04 -9.06
CA GLU A 143 -6.17 2.28 -10.26
C GLU A 143 -7.54 2.86 -9.85
N ILE A 144 -8.13 3.75 -10.65
CA ILE A 144 -9.45 4.34 -10.32
C ILE A 144 -10.53 3.26 -10.25
N GLU A 145 -10.46 2.23 -11.09
CA GLU A 145 -11.38 1.10 -11.06
C GLU A 145 -11.37 0.36 -9.72
N ASP A 146 -10.17 0.13 -9.17
CA ASP A 146 -10.00 -0.52 -7.88
C ASP A 146 -10.53 0.35 -6.74
N LEU A 147 -10.25 1.65 -6.80
CA LEU A 147 -10.79 2.63 -5.86
C LEU A 147 -12.33 2.63 -5.90
N VAL A 148 -12.94 2.65 -7.10
CA VAL A 148 -14.41 2.62 -7.24
C VAL A 148 -15.00 1.35 -6.64
N ARG A 149 -14.42 0.19 -6.92
CA ARG A 149 -14.86 -1.10 -6.36
C ARG A 149 -14.75 -1.10 -4.84
N TRP A 150 -13.63 -0.59 -4.32
CA TRP A 150 -13.42 -0.50 -2.88
C TRP A 150 -14.39 0.47 -2.21
N ILE A 151 -14.55 1.70 -2.70
CA ILE A 151 -15.50 2.68 -2.14
C ILE A 151 -16.92 2.10 -2.11
N SER A 152 -17.34 1.49 -3.22
CA SER A 152 -18.67 0.86 -3.34
C SER A 152 -18.87 -0.30 -2.35
N SER A 153 -17.79 -1.00 -1.97
CA SER A 153 -17.84 -2.08 -0.98
C SER A 153 -17.94 -1.59 0.47
N GLN A 154 -17.43 -0.39 0.76
CA GLN A 154 -17.50 0.19 2.10
C GLN A 154 -18.89 0.73 2.42
N ASN A 155 -19.50 1.45 1.47
CA ASN A 155 -20.86 1.98 1.61
C ASN A 155 -21.45 2.37 0.25
N LYS A 156 -22.58 1.74 -0.13
CA LYS A 156 -23.23 1.92 -1.44
C LYS A 156 -23.76 3.35 -1.68
N ASN A 157 -23.92 4.16 -0.63
CA ASN A 157 -24.55 5.48 -0.72
C ASN A 157 -23.55 6.66 -0.73
N VAL A 158 -22.25 6.42 -0.63
CA VAL A 158 -21.25 7.51 -0.54
C VAL A 158 -21.17 8.31 -1.85
N ALA A 159 -21.04 7.62 -2.98
CA ALA A 159 -20.90 8.28 -4.27
C ALA A 159 -21.15 7.34 -5.45
N SER A 160 -21.69 7.89 -6.54
CA SER A 160 -21.71 7.18 -7.82
C SER A 160 -20.30 7.02 -8.38
N ARG A 161 -20.09 5.99 -9.21
CA ARG A 161 -18.85 5.81 -9.98
C ARG A 161 -18.42 7.07 -10.73
N SER A 162 -19.36 7.75 -11.40
CA SER A 162 -19.10 9.00 -12.13
C SER A 162 -18.60 10.10 -11.20
N THR A 163 -19.17 10.19 -10.00
CA THR A 163 -18.73 11.15 -8.97
C THR A 163 -17.30 10.86 -8.52
N ILE A 164 -16.95 9.60 -8.26
CA ILE A 164 -15.58 9.20 -7.86
C ILE A 164 -14.58 9.61 -8.94
N TYR A 165 -14.86 9.26 -10.20
CA TYR A 165 -14.02 9.62 -11.35
C TYR A 165 -13.80 11.13 -11.48
N ARG A 166 -14.87 11.93 -11.38
CA ARG A 166 -14.80 13.39 -11.44
C ARG A 166 -14.01 13.97 -10.28
N THR A 167 -14.19 13.43 -9.07
CA THR A 167 -13.44 13.86 -7.89
C THR A 167 -11.95 13.57 -8.04
N VAL A 168 -11.57 12.37 -8.51
CA VAL A 168 -10.16 12.02 -8.77
C VAL A 168 -9.55 12.98 -9.80
N ARG A 169 -10.24 13.29 -10.90
CA ARG A 169 -9.76 14.27 -11.89
C ARG A 169 -9.57 15.66 -11.30
N LEU A 170 -10.53 16.13 -10.50
CA LEU A 170 -10.42 17.45 -9.84
C LEU A 170 -9.25 17.49 -8.85
N LEU A 171 -9.01 16.41 -8.11
CA LEU A 171 -7.87 16.29 -7.21
C LEU A 171 -6.55 16.24 -7.99
N GLN A 172 -6.52 15.63 -9.17
CA GLN A 172 -5.36 15.66 -10.05
C GLN A 172 -5.08 17.06 -10.60
N GLU A 173 -6.10 17.77 -11.06
CA GLU A 173 -5.98 19.17 -11.49
C GLU A 173 -5.54 20.10 -10.35
N PHE A 174 -5.95 19.79 -9.12
CA PHE A 174 -5.54 20.50 -7.92
C PHE A 174 -4.11 20.13 -7.47
N GLY A 175 -3.54 19.03 -7.97
CA GLY A 175 -2.20 18.56 -7.60
C GLY A 175 -2.15 17.62 -6.40
N ALA A 176 -3.29 17.21 -5.84
CA ALA A 176 -3.37 16.26 -4.72
C ALA A 176 -3.28 14.79 -5.16
N ILE A 177 -3.50 14.52 -6.44
CA ILE A 177 -3.31 13.21 -7.06
C ILE A 177 -2.36 13.34 -8.25
N ARG A 178 -1.43 12.41 -8.39
CA ARG A 178 -0.51 12.32 -9.53
C ARG A 178 -0.73 11.04 -10.31
N GLU A 179 -0.58 11.10 -11.64
CA GLU A 179 -0.43 9.91 -12.48
C GLU A 179 1.02 9.41 -12.39
N VAL A 180 1.22 8.20 -11.87
CA VAL A 180 2.55 7.59 -11.72
C VAL A 180 2.94 6.82 -12.98
N ILE A 181 2.06 5.97 -13.48
CA ILE A 181 2.31 5.23 -14.73
C ILE A 181 1.03 5.05 -15.53
N LYS A 182 1.19 5.11 -16.86
CA LYS A 182 0.21 4.67 -17.85
C LYS A 182 0.80 3.58 -18.72
N LEU A 183 0.35 2.34 -18.53
CA LEU A 183 0.90 1.16 -19.19
C LEU A 183 -0.19 0.12 -19.45
N ASN A 184 -0.23 -0.44 -20.67
CA ASN A 184 -1.14 -1.53 -21.05
C ASN A 184 -2.60 -1.29 -20.63
N ASN A 185 -3.14 -0.11 -20.97
CA ASN A 185 -4.47 0.37 -20.59
C ASN A 185 -4.75 0.53 -19.09
N ARG A 186 -3.72 0.44 -18.24
CA ARG A 186 -3.81 0.72 -16.81
C ARG A 186 -3.16 2.06 -16.52
N THR A 187 -3.80 2.82 -15.64
CA THR A 187 -3.24 4.05 -15.11
C THR A 187 -3.21 3.94 -13.60
N ILE A 188 -2.01 4.02 -13.04
CA ILE A 188 -1.81 4.02 -11.59
C ILE A 188 -1.66 5.47 -11.14
N TYR A 189 -2.46 5.81 -10.15
CA TYR A 189 -2.48 7.10 -9.50
C TYR A 189 -1.89 6.99 -8.11
N GLU A 190 -1.39 8.12 -7.64
CA GLU A 190 -0.86 8.31 -6.32
C GLU A 190 -1.55 9.50 -5.64
N PHE A 191 -1.97 9.32 -4.39
CA PHE A 191 -2.32 10.45 -3.52
C PHE A 191 -1.05 10.97 -2.85
N VAL A 192 -0.68 12.22 -3.13
CA VAL A 192 0.65 12.78 -2.77
C VAL A 192 0.67 13.51 -1.43
N VAL A 193 -0.49 13.70 -0.81
CA VAL A 193 -0.64 14.57 0.36
C VAL A 193 -0.08 13.90 1.61
N GLY A 194 0.81 14.61 2.31
CA GLY A 194 1.44 14.14 3.55
C GLY A 194 2.48 13.03 3.33
N LYS A 195 2.96 12.85 2.09
CA LYS A 195 4.04 11.92 1.78
C LYS A 195 5.38 12.64 1.68
N GLN A 196 6.42 12.03 2.25
CA GLN A 196 7.79 12.37 1.98
C GLN A 196 8.13 12.15 0.51
N HIS A 197 9.08 12.95 0.04
CA HIS A 197 9.68 12.80 -1.27
C HIS A 197 10.24 11.39 -1.45
N HIS A 198 9.86 10.75 -2.57
CA HIS A 198 10.30 9.42 -2.93
C HIS A 198 10.21 9.24 -4.45
N GLU A 199 10.98 8.29 -4.92
CA GLU A 199 11.15 7.93 -6.32
C GLU A 199 10.61 6.53 -6.60
N HIS A 200 10.46 6.18 -7.88
CA HIS A 200 9.77 4.95 -8.26
C HIS A 200 10.63 4.02 -9.13
N LEU A 201 10.65 2.74 -8.77
CA LEU A 201 10.96 1.65 -9.70
C LEU A 201 9.65 1.04 -10.19
N ILE A 202 9.49 0.91 -11.52
CA ILE A 202 8.23 0.49 -12.12
C ILE A 202 8.43 -0.71 -13.04
N CYS A 203 7.73 -1.81 -12.75
CA CYS A 203 7.77 -3.01 -13.56
C CYS A 203 6.88 -2.89 -14.80
N VAL A 204 7.46 -2.98 -15.99
CA VAL A 204 6.74 -2.85 -17.27
C VAL A 204 5.92 -4.09 -17.66
N GLU A 205 5.98 -5.16 -16.88
CA GLU A 205 5.19 -6.37 -17.13
C GLU A 205 3.97 -6.46 -16.24
N CYS A 206 4.16 -6.31 -14.92
CA CYS A 206 3.09 -6.50 -13.95
C CYS A 206 2.59 -5.20 -13.33
N GLY A 207 3.21 -4.05 -13.63
CA GLY A 207 2.83 -2.75 -13.06
C GLY A 207 3.22 -2.57 -11.60
N LYS A 208 4.04 -3.47 -11.02
CA LYS A 208 4.55 -3.34 -9.65
C LYS A 208 5.37 -2.06 -9.50
N ILE A 209 5.05 -1.26 -8.48
CA ILE A 209 5.78 -0.05 -8.10
C ILE A 209 6.53 -0.31 -6.80
N ILE A 210 7.78 0.10 -6.75
CA ILE A 210 8.62 0.10 -5.54
C ILE A 210 9.04 1.53 -5.29
N GLU A 211 8.69 2.06 -4.12
CA GLU A 211 9.11 3.38 -3.67
C GLU A 211 10.52 3.31 -3.08
N PHE A 212 11.38 4.27 -3.40
CA PHE A 212 12.69 4.40 -2.78
C PHE A 212 13.06 5.87 -2.55
N ASN A 213 13.95 6.12 -1.61
CA ASN A 213 14.59 7.41 -1.43
C ASN A 213 16.08 7.13 -1.17
N LYS A 214 16.96 7.87 -1.85
CA LYS A 214 18.41 7.72 -1.72
C LYS A 214 19.05 9.10 -1.68
N GLU A 215 19.53 9.46 -0.50
CA GLU A 215 20.24 10.73 -0.26
C GLU A 215 21.38 10.96 -1.25
N GLU A 216 22.13 9.90 -1.60
CA GLU A 216 23.22 9.97 -2.59
C GLU A 216 22.75 10.43 -3.98
N ILE A 217 21.52 10.08 -4.37
CA ILE A 217 20.93 10.50 -5.66
C ILE A 217 20.46 11.95 -5.57
N GLU A 218 19.80 12.34 -4.49
CA GLU A 218 19.35 13.73 -4.27
C GLU A 218 20.56 14.69 -4.27
N GLN A 219 21.61 14.36 -3.52
CA GLN A 219 22.86 15.15 -3.49
C GLN A 219 23.53 15.24 -4.86
N LEU A 220 23.43 14.20 -5.70
CA LEU A 220 23.97 14.24 -7.05
C LEU A 220 23.16 15.19 -7.95
N GLN A 221 21.84 15.19 -7.83
CA GLN A 221 20.97 16.11 -8.58
C GLN A 221 21.25 17.57 -8.20
N GLU A 222 21.42 17.86 -6.91
CA GLU A 222 21.80 19.19 -6.41
C GLU A 222 23.13 19.65 -7.00
N LYS A 223 24.18 18.80 -6.93
CA LYS A 223 25.50 19.11 -7.50
C LYS A 223 25.46 19.40 -8.99
N VAL A 224 24.66 18.63 -9.74
CA VAL A 224 24.46 18.90 -11.18
C VAL A 224 23.77 20.23 -11.38
N CYS A 225 22.77 20.59 -10.58
CA CYS A 225 22.13 21.90 -10.70
C CYS A 225 23.11 23.05 -10.42
N GLU A 226 23.95 22.92 -9.38
CA GLU A 226 24.99 23.90 -9.04
C GLU A 226 26.02 24.08 -10.17
N GLU A 227 26.49 22.98 -10.78
CA GLU A 227 27.49 23.02 -11.86
C GLU A 227 27.04 23.85 -13.07
N TYR A 228 25.73 23.88 -13.33
CA TYR A 228 25.13 24.56 -14.48
C TYR A 228 24.40 25.87 -14.10
N ASP A 229 24.59 26.38 -12.88
CA ASP A 229 23.87 27.57 -12.35
C ASP A 229 22.35 27.47 -12.55
N PHE A 230 21.81 26.27 -12.31
CA PHE A 230 20.41 25.93 -12.52
C PHE A 230 19.65 25.90 -11.19
N THR A 231 18.50 26.58 -11.11
CA THR A 231 17.63 26.55 -9.92
C THR A 231 16.51 25.53 -10.14
N PRO A 232 16.54 24.34 -9.48
CA PRO A 232 15.49 23.34 -9.64
C PRO A 232 14.20 23.80 -8.97
N ILE A 233 13.07 23.67 -9.67
CA ILE A 233 11.72 23.95 -9.13
C ILE A 233 11.05 22.65 -8.66
N ASN A 234 11.32 21.53 -9.34
CA ASN A 234 10.82 20.20 -9.04
C ASN A 234 11.63 19.17 -9.83
N HIS A 235 11.60 17.90 -9.41
CA HIS A 235 12.11 16.77 -10.17
C HIS A 235 11.18 15.56 -10.09
N ARG A 236 11.47 14.57 -10.94
CA ARG A 236 10.78 13.29 -10.98
C ARG A 236 11.77 12.24 -11.44
N LEU A 237 12.06 11.23 -10.61
CA LEU A 237 12.87 10.10 -11.01
C LEU A 237 12.04 8.81 -11.02
N GLU A 238 11.95 8.22 -12.21
CA GLU A 238 11.27 6.96 -12.42
C GLU A 238 12.16 6.03 -13.23
N ILE A 239 12.31 4.79 -12.74
CA ILE A 239 13.11 3.77 -13.39
C ILE A 239 12.20 2.64 -13.83
N PHE A 240 12.10 2.44 -15.14
CA PHE A 240 11.30 1.38 -15.74
C PHE A 240 12.14 0.12 -15.93
N GLY A 241 11.63 -1.03 -15.49
CA GLY A 241 12.36 -2.30 -15.55
C GLY A 241 11.46 -3.52 -15.40
N ILE A 242 12.07 -4.65 -15.06
CA ILE A 242 11.35 -5.92 -14.81
C ILE A 242 11.65 -6.34 -13.37
N CYS A 243 10.62 -6.48 -12.55
CA CYS A 243 10.78 -6.89 -11.16
C CYS A 243 11.32 -8.33 -11.04
N SER A 244 11.83 -8.66 -9.86
CA SER A 244 12.29 -10.01 -9.51
C SER A 244 11.29 -11.09 -9.90
N ASP A 245 10.03 -10.91 -9.53
CA ASP A 245 8.97 -11.92 -9.67
C ASP A 245 8.70 -12.21 -11.15
N CYS A 246 8.69 -11.17 -11.98
CA CYS A 246 8.54 -11.29 -13.44
C CYS A 246 9.76 -11.94 -14.09
N ARG A 247 10.97 -11.56 -13.64
CA ARG A 247 12.21 -12.15 -14.12
C ARG A 247 12.31 -13.64 -13.78
N GLU A 248 11.83 -14.07 -12.62
CA GLU A 248 11.78 -15.47 -12.21
C GLU A 248 10.78 -16.27 -13.05
N LYS A 249 9.55 -15.78 -13.23
CA LYS A 249 8.57 -16.41 -14.13
C LYS A 249 9.11 -16.61 -15.55
N ARG A 250 9.86 -15.64 -16.07
CA ARG A 250 10.54 -15.76 -17.38
C ARG A 250 11.59 -16.88 -17.41
N ARG A 251 12.27 -17.14 -16.30
CA ARG A 251 13.29 -18.22 -16.20
C ARG A 251 12.62 -19.58 -16.16
N GLU A 252 11.55 -19.74 -15.37
CA GLU A 252 10.78 -20.99 -15.30
C GLU A 252 10.17 -21.38 -16.66
N ASN A 253 9.61 -20.41 -17.39
CA ASN A 253 9.02 -20.62 -18.72
C ASN A 253 10.03 -20.93 -19.84
N ARG A 254 11.35 -20.83 -19.59
CA ARG A 254 12.39 -21.17 -20.58
C ARG A 254 12.99 -22.56 -20.37
N VAL A 255 12.67 -23.20 -19.24
CA VAL A 255 13.23 -24.51 -18.84
C VAL A 255 12.20 -25.64 -19.02
N GLY A 256 10.93 -25.31 -19.26
CA GLY A 256 9.88 -26.25 -19.67
C GLY A 256 9.59 -26.18 -21.16
#